data_AF-A0A1M6SXI4-F1
#
_entry.id   AF-A0A1M6SXI4-F1
#
_cell.length_a   1.000
_cell.length_b   1.000
_cell.length_c   1.000
_cell.angle_alpha   90.00
_cell.angle_beta   90.00
_cell.angle_gamma   90.00
#
_symmetry.space_group_name_H-M   'P 1'
#
loop_
_entity.id
_entity.type
_entity.pdbx_description
1 polymer ?
#
loop_
_entity_poly.entity_id
_entity_poly.type
_entity_poly.pdbx_seq_one_letter_code
_entity_poly.pdbx_strand_id
1 'polypeptide(L)'
;MAFPNINRQHILDALRYIDENGISSHNQSMKYDLITDDGKKYPTKYVVAVADHLANGTEISTEGVHGTDARSFLKKHGFCIEAKQERYELIVTANDVSSTDERFTMDDLTMGDHYKPLDVFFQKANGEIIKRNYRKGEKRNSNQTMPRLACQIFEKQIVALSVEEKENFPICQYKPTHGVFRGIYDSLEGFRKQKKTLEYLTYHYDNGRKLIFYCWNIFSTLLFVQECLKRFGAEVDRFVLSYREKETGEINPPPPPPLETEKYRNPYSEMLMESKNIIFRGAPGTGKSYLAREIATDIISNGYFDDYTQLSGEQRKQVEFVQFHPSYDYSDFVEGLRPQIHEDGTMGFAL
;
A
#
# COMPACT_ATOMS: atom_id res chain seq x y z
N MET A 1 5.52 3.16 32.26
CA MET A 1 4.68 3.68 33.36
C MET A 1 3.26 3.19 33.14
N ALA A 2 2.58 2.68 34.18
CA ALA A 2 1.20 2.24 34.06
C ALA A 2 0.29 3.41 34.43
N PHE A 3 -0.60 3.82 33.52
CA PHE A 3 -1.61 4.84 33.76
C PHE A 3 -2.55 4.36 34.88
N PRO A 4 -2.39 4.83 36.12
CA PRO A 4 -3.10 4.26 37.26
C PRO A 4 -4.55 4.76 37.27
N ASN A 5 -5.49 3.90 37.66
CA ASN A 5 -6.91 4.22 37.83
C ASN A 5 -7.68 4.64 36.56
N ILE A 6 -7.08 4.52 35.37
CA ILE A 6 -7.80 4.72 34.11
C ILE A 6 -8.43 3.39 33.67
N ASN A 7 -9.75 3.38 33.48
CA ASN A 7 -10.51 2.24 32.97
C ASN A 7 -11.09 2.54 31.58
N ARG A 8 -11.77 1.57 30.97
CA ARG A 8 -12.38 1.72 29.64
C ARG A 8 -13.41 2.85 29.58
N GLN A 9 -14.17 3.10 30.64
CA GLN A 9 -15.16 4.16 30.69
C GLN A 9 -14.50 5.54 30.64
N HIS A 10 -13.41 5.75 31.38
CA HIS A 10 -12.64 7.01 31.33
C HIS A 10 -12.09 7.29 29.92
N ILE A 11 -11.74 6.26 29.15
CA ILE A 11 -11.33 6.43 27.75
C ILE A 11 -12.52 6.88 26.88
N LEU A 12 -13.70 6.26 27.04
CA LEU A 12 -14.91 6.68 26.31
C LEU A 12 -15.33 8.11 26.65
N ASP A 13 -15.22 8.48 27.92
CA ASP A 13 -15.50 9.84 28.41
C ASP A 13 -14.50 10.83 27.83
N ALA A 14 -13.22 10.44 27.70
CA ALA A 14 -12.22 11.24 27.04
C ALA A 14 -12.52 11.48 25.55
N LEU A 15 -13.05 10.48 24.83
CA LEU A 15 -13.47 10.67 23.43
C LEU A 15 -14.62 11.68 23.32
N ARG A 16 -15.61 11.60 24.23
CA ARG A 16 -16.72 12.59 24.29
C ARG A 16 -16.22 13.99 24.61
N TYR A 17 -15.31 14.11 25.57
CA TYR A 17 -14.67 15.38 25.90
C TYR A 17 -13.95 15.98 24.68
N ILE A 18 -13.23 15.15 23.91
CA ILE A 18 -12.53 15.60 22.71
C ILE A 18 -13.51 16.02 21.60
N ASP A 19 -14.64 15.32 21.46
CA ASP A 19 -15.70 15.71 20.51
C ASP A 19 -16.29 17.08 20.85
N GLU A 20 -16.44 17.41 22.14
CA GLU A 20 -17.00 18.69 22.61
C GLU A 20 -16.00 19.85 22.56
N ASN A 21 -14.72 19.59 22.88
CA ASN A 21 -13.70 20.63 23.08
C ASN A 21 -12.72 20.75 21.90
N GLY A 22 -12.76 19.81 20.96
CA GLY A 22 -11.88 19.77 19.80
C GLY A 22 -10.43 19.38 20.14
N ILE A 23 -9.60 19.31 19.10
CA ILE A 23 -8.18 18.93 19.20
C ILE A 23 -7.34 20.11 18.74
N SER A 24 -6.51 20.65 19.64
CA SER A 24 -5.54 21.69 19.30
C SER A 24 -4.45 21.15 18.36
N SER A 25 -3.84 22.02 17.54
CA SER A 25 -2.77 21.64 16.60
C SER A 25 -1.58 20.94 17.27
N HIS A 26 -1.22 21.34 18.49
CA HIS A 26 -0.13 20.73 19.28
C HIS A 26 -0.46 19.33 19.82
N ASN A 27 -1.74 18.99 19.96
CA ASN A 27 -2.20 17.69 20.46
C ASN A 27 -2.57 16.71 19.32
N GLN A 28 -2.34 17.09 18.07
CA GLN A 28 -2.52 16.19 16.94
C GLN A 28 -1.47 15.07 16.96
N SER A 29 -1.92 13.87 16.61
CA SER A 29 -1.08 12.69 16.40
C SER A 29 -0.30 12.83 15.09
N MET A 30 0.99 12.49 15.13
CA MET A 30 1.81 12.43 13.92
C MET A 30 1.80 11.06 13.24
N LYS A 31 1.58 9.97 14.00
CA LYS A 31 1.78 8.60 13.49
C LYS A 31 0.62 7.63 13.71
N TYR A 32 -0.17 7.78 14.77
CA TYR A 32 -1.22 6.82 15.12
C TYR A 32 -2.45 7.49 15.71
N ASP A 33 -3.60 7.04 15.24
CA ASP A 33 -4.92 7.41 15.74
C ASP A 33 -5.62 6.22 16.36
N LEU A 34 -6.38 6.47 17.41
CA LEU A 34 -7.47 5.60 17.82
C LEU A 34 -8.62 5.80 16.85
N ILE A 35 -9.23 4.70 16.40
CA ILE A 35 -10.41 4.71 15.55
C ILE A 35 -11.57 4.03 16.26
N THR A 36 -12.71 4.70 16.27
CA THR A 36 -14.00 4.20 16.77
C THR A 36 -14.80 3.53 15.66
N ASP A 37 -15.80 2.73 16.01
CA ASP A 37 -16.58 1.94 15.05
C ASP A 37 -17.35 2.82 14.03
N ASP A 38 -17.64 4.09 14.39
CA ASP A 38 -18.23 5.11 13.52
C ASP A 38 -17.20 5.82 12.61
N GLY A 39 -15.92 5.42 12.67
CA GLY A 39 -14.85 5.92 11.81
C GLY A 39 -14.18 7.22 12.27
N LYS A 40 -14.54 7.77 13.43
CA LYS A 40 -13.86 8.96 13.99
C LYS A 40 -12.43 8.63 14.44
N LYS A 41 -11.54 9.63 14.36
CA LYS A 41 -10.10 9.48 14.61
C LYS A 41 -9.62 10.38 15.74
N TYR A 42 -8.87 9.81 16.67
CA TYR A 42 -8.43 10.51 17.88
C TYR A 42 -6.92 10.32 18.15
N PRO A 43 -6.17 11.40 18.43
CA PRO A 43 -4.75 11.30 18.77
C PRO A 43 -4.50 10.49 20.04
N THR A 44 -3.81 9.37 19.89
CA THR A 44 -3.58 8.40 20.98
C THR A 44 -3.01 8.98 22.28
N LYS A 45 -2.03 9.90 22.19
CA LYS A 45 -1.47 10.56 23.39
C LYS A 45 -2.46 11.47 24.08
N TYR A 46 -3.23 12.21 23.29
CA TYR A 46 -4.20 13.17 23.81
C TYR A 46 -5.38 12.47 24.48
N VAL A 47 -5.88 11.38 23.89
CA VAL A 47 -6.91 10.53 24.51
C VAL A 47 -6.47 10.07 25.91
N VAL A 48 -5.22 9.63 26.05
CA VAL A 48 -4.71 9.16 27.34
C VAL A 48 -4.53 10.30 28.34
N ALA A 49 -4.06 11.47 27.90
CA ALA A 49 -3.95 12.65 28.76
C ALA A 49 -5.31 13.13 29.28
N VAL A 50 -6.33 13.16 28.40
CA VAL A 50 -7.70 13.53 28.80
C VAL A 50 -8.30 12.45 29.72
N ALA A 51 -8.08 11.16 29.44
CA ALA A 51 -8.57 10.09 30.30
C ALA A 51 -7.93 10.14 31.70
N ASP A 52 -6.65 10.54 31.80
CA ASP A 52 -5.97 10.74 33.08
C ASP A 52 -6.54 11.93 33.85
N HIS A 53 -6.78 13.06 33.16
CA HIS A 53 -7.46 14.22 33.74
C HIS A 53 -8.83 13.86 34.31
N LEU A 54 -9.64 13.11 33.56
CA LEU A 54 -10.98 12.71 33.99
C LEU A 54 -10.96 11.69 35.15
N ALA A 55 -9.95 10.82 35.20
CA ALA A 55 -9.85 9.79 36.23
C ALA A 55 -9.20 10.30 37.53
N ASN A 56 -8.18 11.15 37.41
CA ASN A 56 -7.26 11.51 38.49
C ASN A 56 -7.19 13.02 38.77
N GLY A 57 -7.86 13.87 37.98
CA GLY A 57 -7.86 15.33 38.14
C GLY A 57 -6.54 16.01 37.78
N THR A 58 -5.67 15.34 37.03
CA THR A 58 -4.37 15.87 36.55
C THR A 58 -4.57 16.94 35.47
N GLU A 59 -3.60 17.84 35.25
CA GLU A 59 -3.69 18.78 34.13
C GLU A 59 -3.64 18.06 32.79
N ILE A 60 -4.46 18.47 31.81
CA ILE A 60 -4.44 17.85 30.46
C ILE A 60 -3.13 18.24 29.76
N SER A 61 -2.13 17.36 29.86
CA SER A 61 -0.85 17.51 29.18
C SER A 61 -0.43 16.22 28.50
N THR A 62 0.06 16.34 27.26
CA THR A 62 0.67 15.22 26.54
C THR A 62 2.16 15.11 26.81
N GLU A 63 2.74 16.06 27.56
CA GLU A 63 4.14 16.02 28.00
C GLU A 63 4.34 14.89 29.01
N GLY A 64 5.26 13.97 28.71
CA GLY A 64 5.49 12.75 29.49
C GLY A 64 4.70 11.52 29.04
N VAL A 65 3.69 11.67 28.15
CA VAL A 65 2.99 10.53 27.56
C VAL A 65 3.77 9.99 26.34
N HIS A 66 4.45 8.86 26.54
CA HIS A 66 5.11 8.16 25.44
C HIS A 66 4.09 7.50 24.50
N GLY A 67 4.27 7.68 23.19
CA GLY A 67 3.32 7.20 22.17
C GLY A 67 3.24 5.68 22.07
N THR A 68 4.30 4.94 22.44
CA THR A 68 4.28 3.48 22.60
C THR A 68 3.35 3.05 23.71
N ASP A 69 3.45 3.71 24.86
CA ASP A 69 2.74 3.37 26.09
C ASP A 69 1.26 3.67 25.94
N ALA A 70 0.92 4.82 25.35
CA ALA A 70 -0.46 5.18 25.04
C ALA A 70 -1.13 4.16 24.11
N ARG A 71 -0.45 3.74 23.04
CA ARG A 71 -1.00 2.74 22.09
C ARG A 71 -1.21 1.38 22.77
N SER A 72 -0.22 0.92 23.52
CA SER A 72 -0.29 -0.36 24.24
C SER A 72 -1.45 -0.35 25.24
N PHE A 73 -1.59 0.75 25.97
CA PHE A 73 -2.67 0.96 26.94
C PHE A 73 -4.06 0.97 26.29
N LEU A 74 -4.26 1.72 25.19
CA LEU A 74 -5.53 1.79 24.49
C LEU A 74 -5.91 0.43 23.85
N LYS A 75 -4.95 -0.27 23.24
CA LYS A 75 -5.17 -1.63 22.71
C LYS A 75 -5.58 -2.62 23.79
N LYS A 76 -4.94 -2.55 24.97
CA LYS A 76 -5.29 -3.40 26.12
C LYS A 76 -6.75 -3.20 26.58
N HIS A 77 -7.32 -2.01 26.33
CA HIS A 77 -8.72 -1.68 26.65
C HIS A 77 -9.68 -1.92 25.47
N GLY A 78 -9.23 -2.59 24.40
CA GLY A 78 -10.06 -3.03 23.30
C GLY A 78 -10.30 -1.98 22.21
N PHE A 79 -9.50 -0.91 22.15
CA PHE A 79 -9.62 0.11 21.11
C PHE A 79 -8.74 -0.21 19.89
N CYS A 80 -9.27 0.06 18.70
CA CYS A 80 -8.53 -0.07 17.45
C CYS A 80 -7.59 1.13 17.28
N ILE A 81 -6.32 0.86 16.94
CA ILE A 81 -5.32 1.89 16.65
C ILE A 81 -4.84 1.69 15.22
N GLU A 82 -5.05 2.71 14.38
CA GLU A 82 -4.53 2.74 13.00
C GLU A 82 -3.35 3.71 12.88
N ALA A 83 -2.43 3.39 11.97
CA ALA A 83 -1.36 4.31 11.61
C ALA A 83 -1.91 5.40 10.68
N LYS A 84 -1.58 6.66 10.96
CA LYS A 84 -1.67 7.74 9.97
C LYS A 84 -0.63 7.43 8.91
N GLN A 85 -1.05 6.83 7.81
CA GLN A 85 -0.18 6.63 6.68
C GLN A 85 -0.21 7.92 5.86
N GLU A 86 0.69 8.84 6.19
CA GLU A 86 0.92 10.03 5.36
C GLU A 86 1.27 9.59 3.94
N ARG A 87 0.52 10.16 2.99
CA ARG A 87 0.71 9.96 1.56
C ARG A 87 1.50 11.16 1.04
N TYR A 88 2.61 10.85 0.36
CA TYR A 88 3.43 11.84 -0.31
C TYR A 88 3.27 11.69 -1.82
N GLU A 89 3.51 12.77 -2.54
CA GLU A 89 3.55 12.80 -4.00
C GLU A 89 4.93 13.26 -4.48
N LEU A 90 5.55 12.46 -5.35
CA LEU A 90 6.79 12.77 -6.02
C LEU A 90 6.50 13.04 -7.49
N ILE A 91 6.96 14.20 -7.97
CA ILE A 91 6.78 14.67 -9.34
C ILE A 91 8.14 14.62 -10.05
N VAL A 92 8.19 13.92 -11.17
CA VAL A 92 9.36 13.86 -12.06
C VAL A 92 9.03 14.59 -13.35
N THR A 93 9.80 15.62 -13.66
CA THR A 93 9.77 16.33 -14.95
C THR A 93 11.10 16.14 -15.67
N ALA A 94 11.21 16.60 -16.92
CA ALA A 94 12.50 16.58 -17.63
C ALA A 94 13.59 17.38 -16.90
N ASN A 95 13.23 18.43 -16.16
CA ASN A 95 14.19 19.37 -15.58
C ASN A 95 14.40 19.19 -14.07
N ASP A 96 13.41 18.62 -13.38
CA ASP A 96 13.40 18.58 -11.92
C ASP A 96 12.71 17.33 -11.36
N VAL A 97 13.06 16.98 -10.13
CA VAL A 97 12.39 15.94 -9.32
C VAL A 97 12.10 16.49 -7.93
N SER A 98 10.81 16.63 -7.61
CA SER A 98 10.36 17.22 -6.34
C SER A 98 9.41 16.28 -5.61
N SER A 99 9.33 16.38 -4.29
CA SER A 99 8.37 15.63 -3.48
C SER A 99 7.69 16.50 -2.44
N THR A 100 6.46 16.13 -2.05
CA THR A 100 5.78 16.71 -0.88
C THR A 100 6.32 16.17 0.45
N ASP A 101 7.19 15.16 0.44
CA ASP A 101 7.94 14.71 1.62
C ASP A 101 9.19 15.58 1.78
N GLU A 102 9.21 16.44 2.80
CA GLU A 102 10.32 17.38 3.04
C GLU A 102 11.67 16.69 3.30
N ARG A 103 11.66 15.39 3.63
CA ARG A 103 12.88 14.60 3.83
C ARG A 103 13.50 14.15 2.51
N PHE A 104 12.75 14.16 1.42
CA PHE A 104 13.21 13.67 0.12
C PHE A 104 14.32 14.54 -0.44
N THR A 105 15.35 13.91 -1.01
CA THR A 105 16.40 14.57 -1.76
C THR A 105 16.91 13.67 -2.89
N MET A 106 17.29 14.29 -4.01
CA MET A 106 17.98 13.59 -5.11
C MET A 106 19.43 13.20 -4.76
N ASP A 107 19.99 13.75 -3.67
CA ASP A 107 21.37 13.46 -3.23
C ASP A 107 21.50 12.16 -2.41
N ASP A 108 20.38 11.58 -1.95
CA ASP A 108 20.38 10.29 -1.28
C ASP A 108 19.13 9.46 -1.62
N LEU A 109 19.22 8.65 -2.67
CA LEU A 109 18.13 7.77 -3.09
C LEU A 109 18.05 6.46 -2.28
N THR A 110 18.97 6.22 -1.33
CA THR A 110 18.92 5.02 -0.48
C THR A 110 17.71 5.03 0.45
N MET A 111 17.24 6.22 0.82
CA MET A 111 16.03 6.39 1.64
C MET A 111 14.77 5.77 1.02
N GLY A 112 14.75 5.54 -0.30
CA GLY A 112 13.67 4.84 -0.99
C GLY A 112 13.40 3.43 -0.46
N ASP A 113 14.35 2.84 0.28
CA ASP A 113 14.18 1.55 0.96
C ASP A 113 13.13 1.62 2.09
N HIS A 114 12.87 2.81 2.63
CA HIS A 114 11.91 3.02 3.72
C HIS A 114 10.49 3.32 3.24
N TYR A 115 10.27 3.38 1.94
CA TYR A 115 9.00 3.78 1.36
C TYR A 115 8.43 2.71 0.43
N LYS A 116 7.11 2.75 0.24
CA LYS A 116 6.41 1.93 -0.75
C LYS A 116 5.50 2.77 -1.64
N PRO A 117 5.38 2.40 -2.92
CA PRO A 117 4.53 3.14 -3.84
C PRO A 117 3.07 2.77 -3.61
N LEU A 118 2.17 3.70 -3.93
CA LEU A 118 0.73 3.56 -3.82
C LEU A 118 0.04 3.63 -5.18
N ASP A 119 0.46 4.57 -6.02
CA ASP A 119 -0.05 4.72 -7.39
C ASP A 119 0.97 5.51 -8.21
N VAL A 120 0.92 5.36 -9.53
CA VAL A 120 1.69 6.19 -10.46
C VAL A 120 0.87 6.51 -11.69
N PHE A 121 0.96 7.75 -12.15
CA PHE A 121 0.42 8.14 -13.45
C PHE A 121 1.39 9.05 -14.19
N PHE A 122 1.21 9.09 -15.50
CA PHE A 122 1.90 10.00 -16.40
C PHE A 122 0.88 11.04 -16.85
N GLN A 123 1.24 12.32 -16.78
CA GLN A 123 0.42 13.39 -17.29
C GLN A 123 1.12 14.05 -18.47
N LYS A 124 0.42 14.07 -19.61
CA LYS A 124 0.87 14.76 -20.81
C LYS A 124 0.66 16.26 -20.72
N ALA A 125 1.35 16.99 -21.59
CA ALA A 125 1.17 18.42 -21.83
C ALA A 125 -0.29 18.88 -22.03
N ASN A 126 -1.11 18.08 -22.70
CA ASN A 126 -2.51 18.36 -22.96
C ASN A 126 -3.44 18.06 -21.76
N GLY A 127 -2.89 17.64 -20.62
CA GLY A 127 -3.63 17.26 -19.41
C GLY A 127 -4.11 15.81 -19.39
N GLU A 128 -3.91 15.03 -20.46
CA GLU A 128 -4.27 13.61 -20.51
C GLU A 128 -3.48 12.82 -19.47
N ILE A 129 -4.18 12.00 -18.68
CA ILE A 129 -3.59 11.14 -17.65
C ILE A 129 -3.55 9.70 -18.15
N ILE A 130 -2.36 9.13 -18.19
CA ILE A 130 -2.12 7.73 -18.54
C ILE A 130 -1.71 6.96 -17.28
N LYS A 131 -2.44 5.90 -16.99
CA LYS A 131 -2.16 4.98 -15.89
C LYS A 131 -1.51 3.69 -16.38
N ARG A 132 -0.99 2.91 -15.43
CA ARG A 132 -0.39 1.60 -15.72
C ARG A 132 -1.42 0.60 -16.24
N ASN A 133 -1.04 -0.06 -17.32
CA ASN A 133 -1.65 -1.31 -17.73
C ASN A 133 -0.93 -2.44 -16.97
N TYR A 134 -1.70 -3.21 -16.20
CA TYR A 134 -1.19 -4.32 -15.41
C TYR A 134 -1.37 -5.62 -16.18
N ARG A 135 -0.33 -6.46 -16.20
CA ARG A 135 -0.46 -7.84 -16.70
C ARG A 135 -1.09 -8.74 -15.64
N LYS A 136 -1.69 -9.85 -16.09
CA LYS A 136 -2.23 -10.86 -15.18
C LYS A 136 -1.09 -11.41 -14.32
N GLY A 137 -1.30 -11.47 -13.01
CA GLY A 137 -0.27 -11.88 -12.06
C GLY A 137 0.86 -10.86 -11.82
N GLU A 138 0.80 -9.65 -12.37
CA GLU A 138 1.77 -8.59 -12.06
C GLU A 138 1.46 -7.94 -10.72
N LYS A 139 2.47 -7.86 -9.84
CA LYS A 139 2.31 -7.23 -8.52
C LYS A 139 1.97 -5.76 -8.68
N ARG A 140 0.80 -5.37 -8.16
CA ARG A 140 0.42 -3.96 -8.04
C ARG A 140 1.32 -3.27 -7.01
N ASN A 141 1.77 -2.06 -7.33
CA ASN A 141 2.42 -1.13 -6.40
C ASN A 141 3.67 -1.70 -5.72
N SER A 142 4.67 -2.08 -6.52
CA SER A 142 6.04 -2.40 -6.09
C SER A 142 7.03 -1.28 -6.46
N ASN A 143 8.28 -1.38 -6.00
CA ASN A 143 9.41 -0.56 -6.46
C ASN A 143 9.54 -0.46 -8.00
N GLN A 144 8.97 -1.41 -8.74
CA GLN A 144 8.96 -1.44 -10.21
C GLN A 144 7.83 -0.60 -10.84
N THR A 145 6.96 0.03 -10.05
CA THR A 145 5.73 0.66 -10.53
C THR A 145 6.00 1.82 -11.47
N MET A 146 6.84 2.78 -11.07
CA MET A 146 7.22 3.92 -11.92
C MET A 146 8.02 3.52 -13.18
N PRO A 147 9.11 2.72 -13.11
CA PRO A 147 9.90 2.40 -14.30
C PRO A 147 9.11 1.60 -15.34
N ARG A 148 8.16 0.76 -14.91
CA ARG A 148 7.28 0.06 -15.85
C ARG A 148 6.29 0.98 -16.55
N LEU A 149 5.78 2.03 -15.88
CA LEU A 149 4.97 3.04 -16.58
C LEU A 149 5.84 3.79 -17.58
N ALA A 150 7.07 4.16 -17.23
CA ALA A 150 7.98 4.82 -18.16
C ALA A 150 8.27 3.95 -19.39
N CYS A 151 8.52 2.65 -19.21
CA CYS A 151 8.63 1.72 -20.33
C CYS A 151 7.33 1.66 -21.17
N GLN A 152 6.15 1.62 -20.54
CA GLN A 152 4.87 1.61 -21.26
C GLN A 152 4.67 2.86 -22.13
N ILE A 153 5.06 4.04 -21.62
CA ILE A 153 4.91 5.31 -22.35
C ILE A 153 5.95 5.44 -23.48
N PHE A 154 7.21 5.10 -23.20
CA PHE A 154 8.34 5.35 -24.10
C PHE A 154 8.89 4.08 -24.76
N GLU A 155 8.09 3.00 -24.83
CA GLU A 155 8.52 1.68 -25.29
C GLU A 155 9.21 1.75 -26.65
N LYS A 156 8.54 2.38 -27.62
CA LYS A 156 9.02 2.48 -29.00
C LYS A 156 10.35 3.23 -29.07
N GLN A 157 10.48 4.32 -28.34
CA GLN A 157 11.67 5.16 -28.32
C GLN A 157 12.85 4.45 -27.65
N ILE A 158 12.63 3.81 -26.50
CA ILE A 158 13.67 3.04 -25.80
C ILE A 158 14.14 1.85 -26.66
N VAL A 159 13.22 1.15 -27.32
CA VAL A 159 13.55 0.02 -28.19
C VAL A 159 14.34 0.45 -29.42
N ALA A 160 14.06 1.64 -29.96
CA ALA A 160 14.75 2.19 -31.14
C ALA A 160 16.19 2.65 -30.86
N LEU A 161 16.58 2.83 -29.59
CA LEU A 161 17.96 3.18 -29.23
C LEU A 161 18.95 2.10 -29.72
N SER A 162 20.12 2.56 -30.16
CA SER A 162 21.27 1.71 -30.48
C SER A 162 21.76 0.95 -29.25
N VAL A 163 22.57 -0.09 -29.47
CA VAL A 163 23.15 -0.89 -28.37
C VAL A 163 23.99 -0.01 -27.45
N GLU A 164 24.83 0.86 -28.02
CA GLU A 164 25.69 1.77 -27.25
C GLU A 164 24.88 2.79 -26.43
N GLU A 165 23.80 3.34 -27.00
CA GLU A 165 22.91 4.25 -26.27
C GLU A 165 22.19 3.56 -25.11
N LYS A 166 21.78 2.30 -25.31
CA LYS A 166 21.14 1.49 -24.27
C LYS A 166 22.13 1.16 -23.15
N GLU A 167 23.36 0.76 -23.48
CA GLU A 167 24.41 0.44 -22.50
C GLU A 167 24.81 1.66 -21.66
N ASN A 168 24.78 2.86 -22.25
CA ASN A 168 25.11 4.11 -21.58
C ASN A 168 23.91 4.83 -20.95
N PHE A 169 22.69 4.31 -21.09
CA PHE A 169 21.48 4.95 -20.59
C PHE A 169 21.50 5.05 -19.05
N PRO A 170 21.39 6.24 -18.44
CA PRO A 170 21.44 6.41 -16.99
C PRO A 170 20.20 5.81 -16.32
N ILE A 171 20.42 4.98 -15.29
CA ILE A 171 19.37 4.28 -14.56
C ILE A 171 19.23 4.79 -13.12
N CYS A 172 20.34 4.76 -12.37
CA CYS A 172 20.34 5.02 -10.93
C CYS A 172 21.65 5.67 -10.48
N GLN A 173 21.59 6.58 -9.52
CA GLN A 173 22.74 7.09 -8.80
C GLN A 173 22.28 7.35 -7.37
N TYR A 174 22.76 6.56 -6.41
CA TYR A 174 22.25 6.66 -5.04
C TYR A 174 22.72 7.91 -4.33
N LYS A 175 23.95 8.35 -4.60
CA LYS A 175 24.58 9.52 -4.03
C LYS A 175 25.41 10.23 -5.10
N PRO A 176 25.56 11.56 -5.08
CA PRO A 176 26.37 12.30 -6.04
C PRO A 176 27.82 11.81 -6.12
N THR A 177 28.35 11.27 -5.03
CA THR A 177 29.70 10.70 -4.93
C THR A 177 29.84 9.32 -5.54
N HIS A 178 28.73 8.61 -5.79
CA HIS A 178 28.72 7.28 -6.38
C HIS A 178 28.67 7.35 -7.90
N GLY A 179 29.20 6.32 -8.57
CA GLY A 179 29.04 6.17 -10.01
C GLY A 179 27.57 5.97 -10.41
N VAL A 180 27.23 6.46 -11.61
CA VAL A 180 25.90 6.25 -12.21
C VAL A 180 25.80 4.82 -12.73
N PHE A 181 24.80 4.07 -12.26
CA PHE A 181 24.40 2.81 -12.88
C PHE A 181 23.75 3.09 -14.22
N ARG A 182 24.28 2.45 -15.26
CA ARG A 182 23.83 2.59 -16.65
C ARG A 182 23.46 1.24 -17.23
N GLY A 183 22.64 1.25 -18.28
CA GLY A 183 22.43 0.09 -19.12
C GLY A 183 21.01 -0.43 -19.14
N ILE A 184 20.51 -0.66 -20.36
CA ILE A 184 19.27 -1.38 -20.67
C ILE A 184 19.64 -2.56 -21.57
N TYR A 185 19.28 -3.78 -21.14
CA TYR A 185 19.69 -5.02 -21.79
C TYR A 185 18.48 -5.79 -22.32
N ASP A 186 18.67 -6.56 -23.38
CA ASP A 186 17.63 -7.44 -23.97
C ASP A 186 17.57 -8.82 -23.30
N SER A 187 18.58 -9.17 -22.51
CA SER A 187 18.81 -10.50 -21.97
C SER A 187 19.38 -10.44 -20.57
N LEU A 188 19.01 -11.44 -19.76
CA LEU A 188 19.45 -11.51 -18.37
C LEU A 188 20.95 -11.80 -18.28
N GLU A 189 21.48 -12.54 -19.26
CA GLU A 189 22.91 -12.79 -19.40
C GLU A 189 23.68 -11.49 -19.66
N GLY A 190 23.18 -10.63 -20.56
CA GLY A 190 23.77 -9.31 -20.83
C GLY A 190 23.85 -8.46 -19.56
N PHE A 191 22.74 -8.34 -18.83
CA PHE A 191 22.70 -7.63 -17.55
C PHE A 191 23.68 -8.24 -16.52
N ARG A 192 23.70 -9.58 -16.39
CA ARG A 192 24.54 -10.28 -15.40
C ARG A 192 26.03 -10.20 -15.67
N LYS A 193 26.46 -10.01 -16.92
CA LYS A 193 27.86 -9.72 -17.26
C LYS A 193 28.34 -8.42 -16.62
N GLN A 194 27.43 -7.44 -16.53
CA GLN A 194 27.72 -6.12 -15.95
C GLN A 194 27.50 -6.11 -14.44
N LYS A 195 26.44 -6.75 -13.93
CA LYS A 195 26.13 -6.78 -12.50
C LYS A 195 25.47 -8.10 -12.08
N LYS A 196 26.13 -8.84 -11.18
CA LYS A 196 25.59 -10.06 -10.58
C LYS A 196 24.66 -9.72 -9.40
N THR A 197 23.43 -9.33 -9.70
CA THR A 197 22.43 -8.99 -8.68
C THR A 197 21.03 -9.48 -9.05
N LEU A 198 20.16 -9.63 -8.06
CA LEU A 198 18.72 -9.84 -8.25
C LEU A 198 17.95 -8.52 -8.42
N GLU A 199 18.62 -7.39 -8.24
CA GLU A 199 18.06 -6.03 -8.24
C GLU A 199 17.83 -5.51 -9.67
N TYR A 200 16.87 -6.10 -10.38
CA TYR A 200 16.53 -5.70 -11.74
C TYR A 200 15.02 -5.73 -12.01
N LEU A 201 14.63 -4.91 -12.96
CA LEU A 201 13.35 -4.97 -13.63
C LEU A 201 13.47 -5.86 -14.86
N THR A 202 12.45 -6.68 -15.15
CA THR A 202 12.21 -7.19 -16.51
C THR A 202 10.89 -6.63 -17.03
N TYR A 203 10.97 -5.81 -18.07
CA TYR A 203 9.82 -5.29 -18.80
C TYR A 203 9.67 -6.05 -20.10
N HIS A 204 8.58 -6.79 -20.26
CA HIS A 204 8.33 -7.55 -21.48
C HIS A 204 7.57 -6.68 -22.49
N TYR A 205 7.86 -6.85 -23.77
CA TYR A 205 7.15 -6.22 -24.89
C TYR A 205 7.17 -7.20 -26.09
N ASP A 206 6.35 -6.95 -27.11
CA ASP A 206 6.29 -7.66 -28.40
C ASP A 206 6.84 -9.10 -28.44
N ASN A 207 5.93 -10.10 -28.50
CA ASN A 207 6.27 -11.50 -28.81
C ASN A 207 7.51 -12.06 -28.08
N GLY A 208 7.58 -11.84 -26.77
CA GLY A 208 8.61 -12.42 -25.90
C GLY A 208 9.89 -11.60 -25.75
N ARG A 209 9.97 -10.41 -26.36
CA ARG A 209 11.08 -9.48 -26.13
C ARG A 209 11.01 -8.87 -24.73
N LYS A 210 12.15 -8.40 -24.24
CA LYS A 210 12.26 -7.81 -22.91
C LYS A 210 13.32 -6.72 -22.83
N LEU A 211 13.12 -5.79 -21.92
CA LEU A 211 14.09 -4.82 -21.45
C LEU A 211 14.42 -5.18 -19.99
N ILE A 212 15.70 -5.21 -19.67
CA ILE A 212 16.21 -5.55 -18.35
C ILE A 212 17.16 -4.45 -17.91
N PHE A 213 16.92 -3.89 -16.73
CA PHE A 213 17.78 -2.86 -16.17
C PHE A 213 17.66 -2.82 -14.65
N TYR A 214 18.58 -2.13 -14.00
CA TYR A 214 18.68 -2.08 -12.54
C TYR A 214 17.42 -1.46 -11.89
N CYS A 215 16.93 -2.09 -10.82
CA CYS A 215 15.81 -1.57 -10.02
C CYS A 215 15.82 -2.22 -8.63
N TRP A 216 15.91 -1.41 -7.58
CA TRP A 216 16.03 -1.87 -6.20
C TRP A 216 14.94 -1.32 -5.28
N ASN A 217 14.79 0.01 -5.25
CA ASN A 217 13.81 0.68 -4.40
C ASN A 217 12.97 1.70 -5.18
N ILE A 218 12.02 2.34 -4.51
CA ILE A 218 11.05 3.21 -5.21
C ILE A 218 11.70 4.44 -5.87
N PHE A 219 12.90 4.83 -5.45
CA PHE A 219 13.65 5.99 -5.97
C PHE A 219 14.81 5.59 -6.91
N SER A 220 15.19 4.32 -6.94
CA SER A 220 16.32 3.81 -7.71
C SER A 220 16.23 4.02 -9.23
N THR A 221 15.06 4.38 -9.76
CA THR A 221 14.85 4.59 -11.21
C THR A 221 14.44 6.02 -11.56
N LEU A 222 14.58 6.97 -10.63
CA LEU A 222 14.24 8.37 -10.88
C LEU A 222 15.08 8.97 -12.02
N LEU A 223 16.38 8.63 -12.09
CA LEU A 223 17.23 9.05 -13.19
C LEU A 223 16.80 8.45 -14.53
N PHE A 224 16.45 7.16 -14.56
CA PHE A 224 15.88 6.53 -15.76
C PHE A 224 14.65 7.27 -16.28
N VAL A 225 13.70 7.57 -15.38
CA VAL A 225 12.43 8.21 -15.73
C VAL A 225 12.65 9.65 -16.19
N GLN A 226 13.48 10.40 -15.47
CA GLN A 226 13.86 11.77 -15.85
C GLN A 226 14.58 11.79 -17.21
N GLU A 227 15.49 10.85 -17.46
CA GLU A 227 16.18 10.77 -18.74
C GLU A 227 15.23 10.42 -19.90
N CYS A 228 14.24 9.55 -19.66
CA CYS A 228 13.19 9.28 -20.64
C CYS A 228 12.40 10.55 -20.98
N LEU A 229 12.04 11.36 -19.98
CA LEU A 229 11.39 12.65 -20.21
C LEU A 229 12.28 13.61 -21.00
N LYS A 230 13.56 13.73 -20.65
CA LYS A 230 14.53 14.59 -21.35
C LYS A 230 14.69 14.22 -22.82
N ARG A 231 14.72 12.92 -23.14
CA ARG A 231 14.96 12.43 -24.51
C ARG A 231 13.69 12.33 -25.35
N PHE A 232 12.55 12.00 -24.73
CA PHE A 232 11.37 11.53 -25.46
C PHE A 232 10.07 12.24 -25.06
N GLY A 233 10.05 12.96 -23.94
CA GLY A 233 8.87 13.69 -23.44
C GLY A 233 8.74 15.10 -24.02
N ALA A 234 7.56 15.69 -23.88
CA ALA A 234 7.33 17.11 -24.09
C ALA A 234 7.68 17.95 -22.84
N GLU A 235 7.84 19.27 -22.98
CA GLU A 235 8.35 20.16 -21.91
C GLU A 235 7.60 20.06 -20.56
N VAL A 236 6.29 19.86 -20.60
CA VAL A 236 5.41 19.83 -19.42
C VAL A 236 4.93 18.42 -19.07
N ASP A 237 5.48 17.39 -19.74
CA ASP A 237 5.19 16.00 -19.40
C ASP A 237 5.79 15.66 -18.03
N ARG A 238 5.01 14.93 -17.22
CA ARG A 238 5.44 14.58 -15.87
C ARG A 238 4.94 13.23 -15.41
N PHE A 239 5.73 12.56 -14.58
CA PHE A 239 5.29 11.42 -13.79
C PHE A 239 4.94 11.89 -12.39
N VAL A 240 3.86 11.37 -11.85
CA VAL A 240 3.46 11.59 -10.45
C VAL A 240 3.36 10.24 -9.77
N LEU A 241 4.19 10.05 -8.75
CA LEU A 241 4.20 8.87 -7.90
C LEU A 241 3.63 9.22 -6.54
N SER A 242 2.56 8.56 -6.15
CA SER A 242 2.11 8.57 -4.76
C SER A 242 2.80 7.47 -3.98
N TYR A 243 3.29 7.77 -2.78
CA TYR A 243 4.00 6.81 -1.93
C TYR A 243 3.80 7.09 -0.44
N ARG A 244 4.21 6.15 0.42
CA ARG A 244 4.15 6.29 1.89
C ARG A 244 5.30 5.57 2.57
N GLU A 245 5.60 5.95 3.80
CA GLU A 245 6.57 5.24 4.64
C GLU A 245 6.08 3.81 4.92
N LYS A 246 7.01 2.87 4.98
CA LYS A 246 6.74 1.48 5.37
C LYS A 246 6.51 1.40 6.86
N GLU A 247 5.73 0.40 7.27
CA GLU A 247 5.58 0.10 8.70
C GLU A 247 6.79 -0.69 9.22
N THR A 248 7.13 -0.51 10.49
CA THR A 248 8.20 -1.28 11.15
C THR A 248 7.95 -2.78 11.02
N GLY A 249 8.82 -3.48 10.27
CA GLY A 249 8.71 -4.92 9.98
C GLY A 249 8.28 -5.25 8.54
N GLU A 250 7.86 -4.27 7.74
CA GLU A 250 7.58 -4.48 6.32
C GLU A 250 8.88 -4.57 5.50
N ILE A 251 9.25 -5.79 5.09
CA ILE A 251 10.41 -6.02 4.22
C ILE A 251 9.95 -5.89 2.76
N ASN A 252 10.79 -5.28 1.89
CA ASN A 252 10.58 -5.39 0.44
C ASN A 252 10.60 -6.88 0.08
N PRO A 253 9.51 -7.45 -0.45
CA PRO A 253 9.58 -8.82 -0.91
C PRO A 253 10.67 -8.93 -1.98
N PRO A 254 11.37 -10.06 -2.05
CA PRO A 254 12.39 -10.27 -3.07
C PRO A 254 11.78 -10.00 -4.45
N PRO A 255 12.59 -9.49 -5.41
CA PRO A 255 12.16 -9.31 -6.78
C PRO A 255 11.49 -10.61 -7.25
N PRO A 256 10.27 -10.53 -7.82
CA PRO A 256 9.54 -11.72 -8.18
C PRO A 256 10.42 -12.58 -9.12
N PRO A 257 10.46 -13.91 -8.91
CA PRO A 257 11.11 -14.79 -9.87
C PRO A 257 10.52 -14.54 -11.27
N PRO A 258 11.29 -14.78 -12.35
CA PRO A 258 10.80 -14.61 -13.71
C PRO A 258 9.43 -15.26 -13.86
N LEU A 259 8.46 -14.48 -14.35
CA LEU A 259 7.07 -14.90 -14.56
C LEU A 259 7.05 -16.06 -15.57
N GLU A 260 7.15 -17.28 -15.07
CA GLU A 260 6.71 -18.46 -15.80
C GLU A 260 5.30 -18.80 -15.29
N THR A 261 4.33 -18.47 -16.13
CA THR A 261 2.89 -18.80 -16.12
C THR A 261 1.93 -17.91 -15.31
N GLU A 262 1.01 -17.27 -16.04
CA GLU A 262 -0.15 -16.47 -15.56
C GLU A 262 -1.26 -17.35 -14.96
N LYS A 263 -0.90 -18.28 -14.06
CA LYS A 263 -1.83 -19.22 -13.44
C LYS A 263 -2.00 -18.94 -11.95
N TYR A 264 -3.23 -19.09 -11.48
CA TYR A 264 -3.53 -19.14 -10.05
C TYR A 264 -2.83 -20.36 -9.44
N ARG A 265 -2.40 -20.28 -8.17
CA ARG A 265 -1.72 -21.40 -7.52
C ARG A 265 -2.68 -22.55 -7.26
N ASN A 266 -3.91 -22.22 -6.89
CA ASN A 266 -4.93 -23.18 -6.60
C ASN A 266 -5.73 -23.49 -7.88
N PRO A 267 -5.86 -24.77 -8.28
CA PRO A 267 -6.53 -25.16 -9.52
C PRO A 267 -8.03 -24.80 -9.53
N TYR A 268 -8.64 -24.64 -8.36
CA TYR A 268 -10.05 -24.25 -8.26
C TYR A 268 -10.27 -22.74 -8.41
N SER A 269 -9.22 -21.91 -8.34
CA SER A 269 -9.32 -20.46 -8.52
C SER A 269 -9.73 -20.08 -9.94
N GLU A 270 -9.16 -20.73 -10.96
CA GLU A 270 -9.56 -20.54 -12.36
C GLU A 270 -11.03 -20.93 -12.56
N MET A 271 -11.41 -22.10 -12.03
CA MET A 271 -12.78 -22.59 -12.09
C MET A 271 -13.77 -21.63 -11.43
N LEU A 272 -13.42 -21.03 -10.28
CA LEU A 272 -14.29 -20.08 -9.58
C LEU A 272 -14.44 -18.77 -10.36
N MET A 273 -13.37 -18.29 -11.00
CA MET A 273 -13.41 -17.07 -11.81
C MET A 273 -14.29 -17.23 -13.05
N GLU A 274 -14.30 -18.41 -13.65
CA GLU A 274 -15.16 -18.77 -14.79
C GLU A 274 -16.62 -18.98 -14.36
N SER A 275 -16.85 -19.81 -13.34
CA SER A 275 -18.19 -20.23 -12.91
C SER A 275 -18.91 -19.21 -12.00
N LYS A 276 -18.17 -18.27 -11.40
CA LYS A 276 -18.62 -17.28 -10.39
C LYS A 276 -19.00 -17.85 -9.03
N ASN A 277 -19.33 -19.14 -8.93
CA ASN A 277 -19.66 -19.80 -7.68
C ASN A 277 -19.28 -21.29 -7.70
N ILE A 278 -18.77 -21.81 -6.57
CA ILE A 278 -18.43 -23.22 -6.38
C ILE A 278 -19.00 -23.73 -5.06
N ILE A 279 -19.51 -24.96 -5.05
CA ILE A 279 -19.98 -25.65 -3.84
C ILE A 279 -19.11 -26.89 -3.60
N PHE A 280 -18.33 -26.88 -2.52
CA PHE A 280 -17.60 -28.06 -2.06
C PHE A 280 -18.50 -28.95 -1.19
N ARG A 281 -18.71 -30.21 -1.60
CA ARG A 281 -19.48 -31.22 -0.86
C ARG A 281 -18.57 -32.35 -0.36
N GLY A 282 -18.96 -33.00 0.73
CA GLY A 282 -18.24 -34.16 1.28
C GLY A 282 -18.29 -34.23 2.80
N ALA A 283 -17.74 -35.33 3.35
CA ALA A 283 -17.73 -35.61 4.79
C ALA A 283 -17.15 -34.46 5.65
N PRO A 284 -17.60 -34.28 6.90
CA PRO A 284 -16.99 -33.29 7.80
C PRO A 284 -15.50 -33.58 8.03
N GLY A 285 -14.70 -32.54 8.26
CA GLY A 285 -13.25 -32.68 8.51
C GLY A 285 -12.35 -32.78 7.26
N THR A 286 -12.90 -32.78 6.04
CA THR A 286 -12.10 -32.90 4.80
C THR A 286 -11.49 -31.59 4.29
N GLY A 287 -11.32 -30.58 5.15
CA GLY A 287 -10.64 -29.32 4.77
C GLY A 287 -11.41 -28.37 3.84
N LYS A 288 -12.71 -28.55 3.60
CA LYS A 288 -13.49 -27.69 2.68
C LYS A 288 -13.43 -26.20 3.01
N SER A 289 -13.58 -25.84 4.30
CA SER A 289 -13.48 -24.45 4.75
C SER A 289 -12.06 -23.89 4.64
N TYR A 290 -11.05 -24.74 4.78
CA TYR A 290 -9.66 -24.37 4.58
C TYR A 290 -9.41 -24.06 3.10
N LEU A 291 -9.82 -24.96 2.20
CA LEU A 291 -9.70 -24.80 0.75
C LEU A 291 -10.44 -23.56 0.24
N ALA A 292 -11.64 -23.27 0.76
CA ALA A 292 -12.37 -22.06 0.40
C ALA A 292 -11.60 -20.77 0.75
N ARG A 293 -10.97 -20.74 1.93
CA ARG A 293 -10.11 -19.61 2.34
C ARG A 293 -8.84 -19.51 1.50
N GLU A 294 -8.25 -20.65 1.15
CA GLU A 294 -7.07 -20.73 0.29
C GLU A 294 -7.36 -20.15 -1.10
N ILE A 295 -8.46 -20.57 -1.73
CA ILE A 295 -8.92 -20.06 -3.04
C ILE A 295 -9.21 -18.57 -2.97
N ALA A 296 -9.92 -18.10 -1.93
CA ALA A 296 -10.19 -16.68 -1.75
C ALA A 296 -8.89 -15.89 -1.62
N THR A 297 -7.91 -16.40 -0.87
CA THR A 297 -6.59 -15.77 -0.71
C THR A 297 -5.84 -15.73 -2.04
N ASP A 298 -5.84 -16.83 -2.79
CA ASP A 298 -5.20 -16.95 -4.09
C ASP A 298 -5.81 -15.97 -5.10
N ILE A 299 -7.13 -15.82 -5.12
CA ILE A 299 -7.81 -14.86 -6.01
C ILE A 299 -7.52 -13.42 -5.59
N ILE A 300 -7.71 -13.06 -4.32
CA ILE A 300 -7.51 -11.69 -3.82
C ILE A 300 -6.05 -11.25 -3.90
N SER A 301 -5.13 -12.19 -3.71
CA SER A 301 -3.71 -11.96 -3.91
C SER A 301 -3.30 -11.98 -5.39
N ASN A 302 -4.18 -12.42 -6.30
CA ASN A 302 -3.92 -12.64 -7.73
C ASN A 302 -2.80 -13.67 -8.00
N GLY A 303 -2.82 -14.82 -7.33
CA GLY A 303 -1.86 -15.90 -7.54
C GLY A 303 -0.63 -15.87 -6.62
N TYR A 304 -0.57 -14.92 -5.69
CA TYR A 304 0.64 -14.67 -4.91
C TYR A 304 0.69 -15.47 -3.61
N PHE A 305 -0.44 -15.58 -2.93
CA PHE A 305 -0.57 -16.17 -1.61
C PHE A 305 -1.74 -17.15 -1.59
N ASP A 306 -1.54 -18.30 -0.98
CA ASP A 306 -2.55 -19.29 -0.63
C ASP A 306 -2.89 -19.23 0.88
N ASP A 307 -2.06 -18.54 1.67
CA ASP A 307 -2.29 -18.29 3.10
C ASP A 307 -2.92 -16.92 3.38
N TYR A 308 -4.12 -16.93 3.95
CA TYR A 308 -4.87 -15.75 4.38
C TYR A 308 -4.09 -14.80 5.29
N THR A 309 -3.16 -15.32 6.10
CA THR A 309 -2.37 -14.47 7.01
C THR A 309 -1.45 -13.50 6.26
N GLN A 310 -1.13 -13.81 5.00
CA GLN A 310 -0.25 -13.01 4.14
C GLN A 310 -0.98 -11.87 3.42
N LEU A 311 -2.32 -11.82 3.49
CA LEU A 311 -3.11 -10.72 2.92
C LEU A 311 -2.96 -9.44 3.74
N SER A 312 -2.90 -8.30 3.03
CA SER A 312 -2.95 -6.97 3.64
C SER A 312 -4.31 -6.67 4.27
N GLY A 313 -4.39 -5.64 5.13
CA GLY A 313 -5.65 -5.20 5.74
C GLY A 313 -6.73 -4.83 4.70
N GLU A 314 -6.36 -4.18 3.61
CA GLU A 314 -7.29 -3.84 2.51
C GLU A 314 -7.75 -5.07 1.72
N GLN A 315 -6.87 -6.06 1.53
CA GLN A 315 -7.21 -7.31 0.87
C GLN A 315 -8.17 -8.16 1.71
N ARG A 316 -7.97 -8.16 3.03
CA ARG A 316 -8.87 -8.87 3.95
C ARG A 316 -10.30 -8.32 3.94
N LYS A 317 -10.47 -7.01 3.74
CA LYS A 317 -11.81 -6.37 3.59
C LYS A 317 -12.60 -6.86 2.37
N GLN A 318 -11.95 -7.53 1.42
CA GLN A 318 -12.60 -8.11 0.23
C GLN A 318 -13.08 -9.55 0.45
N VAL A 319 -12.86 -10.11 1.65
CA VAL A 319 -13.25 -11.48 2.00
C VAL A 319 -14.08 -11.45 3.27
N GLU A 320 -15.31 -11.96 3.19
CA GLU A 320 -16.20 -12.11 4.34
C GLU A 320 -16.54 -13.60 4.53
N PHE A 321 -16.58 -14.06 5.78
CA PHE A 321 -16.90 -15.45 6.10
C PHE A 321 -18.27 -15.54 6.77
N VAL A 322 -19.21 -16.20 6.10
CA VAL A 322 -20.59 -16.37 6.60
C VAL A 322 -20.89 -17.86 6.76
N GLN A 323 -21.59 -18.20 7.84
CA GLN A 323 -22.09 -19.54 8.11
C GLN A 323 -23.63 -19.52 8.16
N PHE A 324 -24.28 -20.30 7.31
CA PHE A 324 -25.73 -20.40 7.31
C PHE A 324 -26.25 -21.28 8.45
N HIS A 325 -27.30 -20.81 9.10
CA HIS A 325 -28.12 -21.55 10.07
C HIS A 325 -29.55 -21.68 9.51
N PRO A 326 -30.35 -22.68 9.92
CA PRO A 326 -31.76 -22.76 9.50
C PRO A 326 -32.62 -21.53 9.82
N SER A 327 -32.17 -20.67 10.72
CA SER A 327 -32.83 -19.41 11.09
C SER A 327 -32.33 -18.20 10.30
N TYR A 328 -31.37 -18.39 9.40
CA TYR A 328 -30.78 -17.32 8.58
C TYR A 328 -31.76 -16.99 7.45
N ASP A 329 -32.17 -15.73 7.35
CA ASP A 329 -33.17 -15.29 6.37
C ASP A 329 -32.60 -14.29 5.35
N TYR A 330 -33.39 -13.97 4.32
CA TYR A 330 -33.05 -12.98 3.30
C TYR A 330 -32.63 -11.65 3.91
N SER A 331 -33.33 -11.21 4.97
CA SER A 331 -33.04 -9.96 5.66
C SER A 331 -31.68 -9.92 6.33
N ASP A 332 -31.05 -11.07 6.58
CA ASP A 332 -29.72 -11.17 7.19
C ASP A 332 -28.60 -11.17 6.14
N PHE A 333 -28.89 -11.55 4.90
CA PHE A 333 -27.86 -11.74 3.86
C PHE A 333 -27.87 -10.68 2.76
N VAL A 334 -29.06 -10.16 2.39
CA VAL A 334 -29.20 -9.25 1.24
C VAL A 334 -29.49 -7.84 1.70
N GLU A 335 -30.67 -7.62 2.27
CA GLU A 335 -31.09 -6.32 2.82
C GLU A 335 -32.29 -6.53 3.74
N GLY A 336 -32.41 -5.74 4.81
CA GLY A 336 -33.59 -5.82 5.66
C GLY A 336 -33.67 -4.72 6.70
N LEU A 337 -34.86 -4.21 6.90
CA LEU A 337 -35.13 -3.13 7.84
C LEU A 337 -34.67 -3.49 9.26
N ARG A 338 -33.70 -2.74 9.78
CA ARG A 338 -33.23 -2.82 11.17
C ARG A 338 -33.75 -1.61 11.96
N PRO A 339 -34.23 -1.82 13.19
CA PRO A 339 -34.61 -0.70 14.04
C PRO A 339 -33.37 0.14 14.38
N GLN A 340 -33.47 1.46 14.21
CA GLN A 340 -32.42 2.41 14.52
C GLN A 340 -32.98 3.48 15.47
N ILE A 341 -32.21 3.84 16.49
CA ILE A 341 -32.58 4.91 17.42
C ILE A 341 -31.96 6.20 16.88
N HIS A 342 -32.80 7.20 16.63
CA HIS A 342 -32.36 8.53 16.22
C HIS A 342 -31.88 9.35 17.43
N GLU A 343 -31.08 10.41 17.19
CA GLU A 343 -30.50 11.25 18.25
C GLU A 343 -31.56 11.93 19.14
N ASP A 344 -32.78 12.08 18.65
CA ASP A 344 -33.94 12.63 19.39
C ASP A 344 -34.66 11.58 20.28
N GLY A 345 -34.14 10.35 20.33
CA GLY A 345 -34.70 9.24 21.11
C GLY A 345 -35.88 8.54 20.44
N THR A 346 -36.25 8.92 19.21
CA THR A 346 -37.30 8.21 18.45
C THR A 346 -36.76 6.94 17.80
N MET A 347 -37.60 5.91 17.70
CA MET A 347 -37.28 4.66 17.02
C MET A 347 -37.74 4.74 15.57
N GLY A 348 -36.80 4.59 14.63
CA GLY A 348 -37.05 4.44 13.20
C GLY A 348 -36.59 3.07 12.68
N PHE A 349 -36.76 2.85 11.38
CA PHE A 349 -36.19 1.69 10.69
C PHE A 349 -35.28 2.18 9.55
N ALA A 350 -34.09 1.59 9.43
CA ALA A 350 -33.15 1.83 8.36
C ALA A 350 -32.83 0.51 7.64
N LEU A 351 -32.46 0.60 6.36
CA LEU A 351 -32.03 -0.56 5.57
C LEU A 351 -30.62 -1.01 5.92
#